data_AF-A0A1C5MUL0-F1
#
_entry.id   AF-A0A1C5MUL0-F1
#
_cell.length_a   1.000
_cell.length_b   1.000
_cell.length_c   1.000
_cell.angle_alpha   90.00
_cell.angle_beta   90.00
_cell.angle_gamma   90.00
#
_symmetry.space_group_name_H-M   'P 1'
#
loop_
_entity.id
_entity.type
_entity.pdbx_description
1 polymer ?
#
loop_
_entity_poly.entity_id
_entity_poly.type
_entity_poly.pdbx_seq_one_letter_code
_entity_poly.pdbx_strand_id
1 'polypeptide(L)'
;MRTVKEIDKQIQKTNDYIVQLYAQINSYEQSVKHLKAERQDVEKKENEMFIDNWLSEHFGIQNQEEARQKSIFIVFDKNANFVKTIATGYGEKFHYVSPSEDKDTMEHWLRENKLYAHRASSFCDRNRNWYDLSFKEQLENLCWEFDKNGKLKKTQW
;
A
#
# COMPACT_ATOMS: atom_id res chain seq x y z
N MET A 1 9.32 18.15 -70.05
CA MET A 1 9.46 16.77 -69.52
C MET A 1 10.62 16.79 -68.53
N ARG A 2 10.46 16.28 -67.30
CA ARG A 2 11.58 16.25 -66.34
C ARG A 2 12.68 15.32 -66.87
N THR A 3 13.93 15.68 -66.63
CA THR A 3 15.07 14.81 -66.96
C THR A 3 15.20 13.70 -65.91
N VAL A 4 15.84 12.59 -66.29
CA VAL A 4 16.13 11.48 -65.37
C VAL A 4 16.87 11.97 -64.12
N LYS A 5 17.88 12.84 -64.28
CA LYS A 5 18.66 13.43 -63.18
C LYS A 5 17.80 14.25 -62.20
N GLU A 6 16.80 14.97 -62.69
CA GLU A 6 15.86 15.72 -61.83
C GLU A 6 14.94 14.78 -61.06
N ILE A 7 14.51 13.69 -61.68
CA ILE A 7 13.70 12.64 -61.03
C ILE A 7 14.53 11.94 -59.95
N ASP A 8 15.76 11.53 -60.24
CA ASP A 8 16.66 10.87 -59.27
C ASP A 8 16.93 11.76 -58.05
N LYS A 9 17.14 13.07 -58.26
CA LYS A 9 17.32 14.02 -57.16
C LYS A 9 16.08 14.13 -56.27
N GLN A 10 14.87 14.05 -56.86
CA GLN A 10 13.63 14.02 -56.09
C GLN A 10 13.43 12.71 -55.34
N ILE A 11 13.78 11.57 -55.96
CA ILE A 11 13.78 10.27 -55.29
C ILE A 11 14.70 10.31 -54.06
N GLN A 12 15.93 10.80 -54.22
CA GLN A 12 16.88 10.89 -53.11
C GLN A 12 16.36 11.79 -51.99
N LYS A 13 15.88 12.99 -52.31
CA LYS A 13 15.32 13.91 -51.32
C LYS A 13 14.13 13.28 -50.56
N THR A 14 13.30 12.52 -51.27
CA THR A 14 12.16 11.81 -50.68
C THR A 14 12.63 10.70 -49.74
N ASN A 15 13.63 9.92 -50.13
CA ASN A 15 14.25 8.90 -49.28
C ASN A 15 14.88 9.51 -48.02
N ASP A 16 15.57 10.64 -48.14
CA ASP A 16 16.17 11.34 -46.99
C ASP A 16 15.08 11.78 -45.99
N TYR A 17 13.95 12.30 -46.48
CA TYR A 17 12.80 12.62 -45.62
C TYR A 17 12.21 11.38 -44.95
N ILE A 18 12.08 10.27 -45.67
CA ILE A 18 11.59 9.00 -45.11
C ILE A 18 12.51 8.53 -43.96
N VAL A 19 13.83 8.60 -44.15
CA VAL A 19 14.80 8.25 -43.10
C VAL A 19 14.65 9.15 -41.87
N GLN A 20 14.49 10.46 -42.07
CA GLN A 20 14.24 11.40 -40.97
C GLN A 20 12.94 11.10 -40.23
N LEU A 21 11.86 10.79 -40.96
CA LEU A 21 10.58 10.42 -40.37
C LEU A 21 10.69 9.14 -39.53
N TYR A 22 11.38 8.11 -40.02
CA TYR A 22 11.62 6.89 -39.25
C TYR A 22 12.44 7.15 -37.99
N ALA A 23 13.47 7.99 -38.06
CA ALA A 23 14.26 8.37 -36.89
C ALA A 23 13.40 9.10 -35.84
N GLN A 24 12.52 10.01 -36.28
CA GLN A 24 11.58 10.70 -35.39
C GLN A 24 10.56 9.74 -34.77
N ILE A 25 9.97 8.84 -35.56
CA ILE A 25 9.02 7.81 -35.06
C ILE A 25 9.69 6.98 -33.97
N ASN A 26 10.89 6.45 -34.23
CA ASN A 26 11.62 5.66 -33.25
C ASN A 26 11.91 6.46 -31.96
N SER A 27 12.28 7.75 -32.08
CA SER A 27 12.48 8.62 -30.91
C SER A 27 11.20 8.76 -30.07
N TYR A 28 10.05 8.95 -30.72
CA TYR A 28 8.77 9.03 -30.02
C TYR A 28 8.36 7.71 -29.39
N GLU A 29 8.61 6.58 -30.05
CA GLU A 29 8.35 5.25 -29.47
C GLU A 29 9.15 5.01 -28.19
N GLN A 30 10.43 5.40 -28.17
CA GLN A 30 11.26 5.32 -26.96
C GLN A 30 10.75 6.26 -25.86
N SER A 31 10.31 7.47 -26.24
CA SER A 31 9.71 8.42 -25.29
C SER A 31 8.44 7.85 -24.66
N VAL A 32 7.56 7.24 -25.46
CA VAL A 32 6.34 6.58 -24.96
C VAL A 32 6.67 5.42 -24.02
N LYS A 33 7.71 4.63 -24.31
CA LYS A 33 8.17 3.56 -23.39
C LYS A 33 8.63 4.13 -22.06
N HIS A 34 9.43 5.19 -22.08
CA HIS A 34 9.87 5.88 -20.86
C HIS A 34 8.70 6.41 -20.05
N LEU A 35 7.75 7.12 -20.68
CA LEU A 35 6.58 7.67 -20.00
C LEU A 35 5.68 6.57 -19.39
N LYS A 36 5.58 5.41 -20.03
CA LYS A 36 4.85 4.26 -19.48
C LYS A 36 5.51 3.72 -18.21
N ALA A 37 6.84 3.63 -18.19
CA ALA A 37 7.58 3.20 -17.00
C ALA A 37 7.47 4.24 -15.86
N GLU A 38 7.67 5.52 -16.19
CA GLU A 38 7.53 6.63 -15.24
C GLU A 38 6.12 6.66 -14.62
N ARG A 39 5.08 6.46 -15.44
CA ARG A 39 3.70 6.37 -14.95
C ARG A 39 3.53 5.25 -13.92
N GLN A 40 4.10 4.07 -14.15
CA GLN A 40 4.01 2.95 -13.21
C GLN A 40 4.72 3.26 -11.88
N ASP A 41 5.88 3.91 -11.95
CA ASP A 41 6.63 4.32 -10.75
C ASP A 41 5.86 5.39 -9.95
N VAL A 42 5.25 6.35 -10.62
CA VAL A 42 4.42 7.38 -9.99
C VAL A 42 3.18 6.75 -9.36
N GLU A 43 2.47 5.87 -10.06
CA GLU A 43 1.28 5.17 -9.54
C GLU A 43 1.61 4.36 -8.29
N LYS A 44 2.79 3.70 -8.25
CA LYS A 44 3.25 3.00 -7.05
C LYS A 44 3.47 3.95 -5.88
N LYS A 45 4.14 5.09 -6.09
CA LYS A 45 4.39 6.10 -5.05
C LYS A 45 3.10 6.74 -4.54
N GLU A 46 2.15 7.03 -5.43
CA GLU A 46 0.84 7.55 -5.05
C GLU A 46 0.08 6.56 -4.16
N ASN A 47 0.13 5.27 -4.49
CA ASN A 47 -0.48 4.22 -3.66
C ASN A 47 0.21 4.08 -2.30
N GLU A 48 1.56 4.09 -2.25
CA GLU A 48 2.30 4.05 -0.99
C GLU A 48 1.93 5.23 -0.09
N MET A 49 1.91 6.45 -0.66
CA MET A 49 1.54 7.68 0.07
C MET A 49 0.09 7.68 0.54
N PHE A 50 -0.83 7.13 -0.27
CA PHE A 50 -2.23 6.95 0.15
C PHE A 50 -2.34 6.08 1.40
N ILE A 51 -1.64 4.94 1.44
CA ILE A 51 -1.67 4.03 2.59
C ILE A 51 -1.05 4.70 3.82
N ASP A 52 0.07 5.40 3.66
CA ASP A 52 0.71 6.13 4.75
C ASP A 52 -0.23 7.18 5.36
N ASN A 53 -0.87 7.99 4.50
CA ASN A 53 -1.86 8.98 4.95
C ASN A 53 -3.04 8.30 5.65
N TRP A 54 -3.56 7.21 5.10
CA TRP A 54 -4.68 6.48 5.69
C TRP A 54 -4.33 5.93 7.08
N LEU A 55 -3.13 5.36 7.27
CA LEU A 55 -2.65 4.88 8.57
C LEU A 55 -2.51 6.03 9.58
N SER A 56 -2.00 7.17 9.12
CA SER A 56 -1.84 8.36 9.96
C SER A 56 -3.18 8.92 10.40
N GLU A 57 -4.14 9.04 9.49
CA GLU A 57 -5.47 9.58 9.77
C GLU A 57 -6.30 8.67 10.70
N HIS A 58 -6.25 7.35 10.48
CA HIS A 58 -7.11 6.42 11.23
C HIS A 58 -6.50 5.95 12.54
N PHE A 59 -5.17 5.83 12.61
CA PHE A 59 -4.49 5.17 13.72
C PHE A 59 -3.34 6.00 14.33
N GLY A 60 -3.02 7.16 13.75
CA GLY A 60 -1.90 7.98 14.19
C GLY A 60 -0.53 7.35 13.93
N ILE A 61 -0.44 6.43 12.97
CA ILE A 61 0.81 5.75 12.57
C ILE A 61 1.36 6.48 11.36
N GLN A 62 2.61 6.97 11.43
CA GLN A 62 3.15 7.93 10.47
C GLN A 62 3.21 7.39 9.05
N ASN A 63 3.57 6.12 8.89
CA ASN A 63 3.71 5.47 7.59
C ASN A 63 3.83 3.94 7.74
N GLN A 64 3.86 3.25 6.62
CA GLN A 64 3.99 1.79 6.57
C GLN A 64 5.37 1.30 7.05
N GLU A 65 6.44 2.10 6.90
CA GLU A 65 7.77 1.71 7.42
C GLU A 65 7.73 1.59 8.95
N GLU A 66 7.17 2.59 9.62
CA GLU A 66 6.94 2.58 11.06
C GLU A 66 6.09 1.37 11.47
N ALA A 67 4.98 1.12 10.77
CA ALA A 67 4.07 0.01 11.05
C ALA A 67 4.74 -1.37 10.92
N ARG A 68 5.74 -1.52 10.03
CA ARG A 68 6.47 -2.78 9.80
C ARG A 68 7.66 -2.95 10.76
N GLN A 69 8.40 -1.88 11.04
CA GLN A 69 9.60 -1.96 11.87
C GLN A 69 9.29 -1.98 13.36
N LYS A 70 8.28 -1.21 13.80
CA LYS A 70 7.87 -1.17 15.20
C LYS A 70 6.81 -2.25 15.45
N SER A 71 6.80 -2.81 16.66
CA SER A 71 5.73 -3.73 17.08
C SER A 71 4.50 -2.94 17.52
N ILE A 72 3.85 -2.29 16.55
CA ILE A 72 2.62 -1.53 16.76
C ILE A 72 1.41 -2.43 16.61
N PHE A 73 0.53 -2.37 17.59
CA PHE A 73 -0.74 -3.05 17.63
C PHE A 73 -1.87 -2.01 17.63
N ILE A 74 -2.83 -2.21 16.74
CA ILE A 74 -4.07 -1.43 16.67
C ILE A 74 -5.10 -2.16 17.51
N VAL A 75 -5.65 -1.48 18.51
CA VAL A 75 -6.56 -2.06 19.49
C VAL A 75 -8.01 -1.69 19.17
N PHE A 76 -8.88 -2.70 19.24
CA PHE A 76 -10.30 -2.63 18.94
C PHE A 76 -11.13 -3.13 20.12
N ASP A 77 -12.38 -2.65 20.20
CA ASP A 77 -13.38 -3.24 21.07
C ASP A 77 -14.01 -4.50 20.44
N LYS A 78 -14.91 -5.16 21.18
CA LYS A 78 -15.65 -6.35 20.72
C LYS A 78 -16.53 -6.13 19.48
N ASN A 79 -16.77 -4.90 19.06
CA ASN A 79 -17.58 -4.52 17.91
C ASN A 79 -16.71 -3.99 16.75
N ALA A 80 -15.39 -4.18 16.81
CA ALA A 80 -14.42 -3.67 15.82
C ALA A 80 -14.31 -2.14 15.75
N ASN A 81 -14.68 -1.41 16.81
CA ASN A 81 -14.38 0.02 16.89
C ASN A 81 -12.94 0.23 17.34
N PHE A 82 -12.24 1.14 16.68
CA PHE A 82 -10.90 1.55 17.09
C PHE A 82 -10.91 2.17 18.49
N VAL A 83 -9.95 1.76 19.32
CA VAL A 83 -9.77 2.28 20.68
C VAL A 83 -8.49 3.11 20.77
N LYS A 84 -7.35 2.54 20.38
CA LYS A 84 -6.03 3.20 20.36
C LYS A 84 -4.97 2.34 19.68
N THR A 85 -3.80 2.91 19.44
CA THR A 85 -2.59 2.16 19.07
C THR A 85 -1.68 1.97 20.29
N ILE A 86 -0.90 0.89 20.28
CA ILE A 86 0.07 0.53 21.32
C ILE A 86 1.34 0.05 20.63
N ALA A 87 2.51 0.54 21.04
CA ALA A 87 3.80 -0.01 20.65
C ALA A 87 4.32 -0.95 21.74
N THR A 88 5.02 -2.02 21.33
CA THR A 88 5.79 -2.88 22.23
C THR A 88 7.28 -2.81 21.88
N GLY A 89 8.15 -2.85 22.89
CA GLY A 89 9.59 -2.67 22.67
C GLY A 89 10.37 -2.24 23.91
N TYR A 90 11.67 -1.98 23.72
CA TYR A 90 12.52 -1.45 24.79
C TYR A 90 12.15 0.02 25.06
N GLY A 91 11.86 0.36 26.31
CA GLY A 91 11.38 1.69 26.70
C GLY A 91 9.87 1.92 26.51
N GLU A 92 9.15 0.95 25.96
CA GLU A 92 7.69 1.00 25.82
C GLU A 92 6.99 0.41 27.05
N LYS A 93 5.68 0.73 27.18
CA LYS A 93 4.85 0.24 28.30
C LYS A 93 4.74 -1.29 28.34
N PHE A 94 4.83 -1.95 27.18
CA PHE A 94 4.78 -3.41 27.08
C PHE A 94 6.08 -3.94 26.46
N HIS A 95 6.70 -4.90 27.14
CA HIS A 95 7.93 -5.55 26.66
C HIS A 95 7.66 -6.56 25.54
N TYR A 96 8.68 -6.79 24.70
CA TYR A 96 8.61 -7.60 23.47
C TYR A 96 8.35 -9.10 23.75
N VAL A 97 8.75 -9.60 24.92
CA VAL A 97 8.66 -11.02 25.29
C VAL A 97 8.33 -11.12 26.77
N SER A 98 7.06 -11.31 27.09
CA SER A 98 6.68 -11.89 28.38
C SER A 98 5.65 -12.99 28.09
N PRO A 99 5.75 -14.17 28.73
CA PRO A 99 4.74 -15.21 28.64
C PRO A 99 3.34 -14.64 28.89
N SER A 100 2.35 -15.06 28.11
CA SER A 100 0.95 -14.58 28.18
C SER A 100 0.30 -14.70 29.57
N GLU A 101 0.90 -15.49 30.45
CA GLU A 101 0.48 -15.71 31.84
C GLU A 101 0.96 -14.62 32.81
N ASP A 102 1.92 -13.77 32.40
CA ASP A 102 2.38 -12.64 33.20
C ASP A 102 1.38 -11.47 33.13
N LYS A 103 1.00 -10.96 34.30
CA LYS A 103 0.00 -9.88 34.47
C LYS A 103 0.36 -8.58 33.73
N ASP A 104 1.65 -8.39 33.44
CA ASP A 104 2.20 -7.20 32.82
C ASP A 104 2.34 -7.33 31.28
N THR A 105 1.79 -8.40 30.69
CA THR A 105 1.73 -8.52 29.23
C THR A 105 0.62 -7.69 28.60
N MET A 106 0.84 -7.30 27.34
CA MET A 106 -0.21 -6.71 26.50
C MET A 106 -1.40 -7.66 26.36
N GLU A 107 -1.15 -8.97 26.29
CA GLU A 107 -2.17 -10.01 26.21
C GLU A 107 -3.06 -10.08 27.44
N HIS A 108 -2.46 -10.14 28.63
CA HIS A 108 -3.21 -10.07 29.87
C HIS A 108 -4.03 -8.77 29.94
N TRP A 109 -3.44 -7.63 29.58
CA TRP A 109 -4.14 -6.35 29.55
C TRP A 109 -5.34 -6.33 28.58
N LEU A 110 -5.17 -6.84 27.36
CA LEU A 110 -6.25 -6.95 26.37
C LEU A 110 -7.39 -7.83 26.90
N ARG A 111 -7.06 -8.98 27.49
CA ARG A 111 -8.03 -9.93 28.04
C ARG A 111 -8.85 -9.34 29.19
N GLU A 112 -8.18 -8.72 30.16
CA GLU A 112 -8.85 -8.08 31.31
C GLU A 112 -9.80 -6.96 30.88
N ASN A 113 -9.43 -6.22 29.83
CA ASN A 113 -10.22 -5.11 29.30
C ASN A 113 -11.23 -5.54 28.21
N LYS A 114 -11.25 -6.82 27.84
CA LYS A 114 -12.08 -7.36 26.73
C LYS A 114 -11.86 -6.63 25.41
N LEU A 115 -10.59 -6.31 25.14
CA LEU A 115 -10.09 -5.67 23.95
C LEU A 115 -9.38 -6.68 23.06
N TYR A 116 -9.23 -6.33 21.80
CA TYR A 116 -8.61 -7.16 20.77
C TYR A 116 -7.61 -6.33 20.00
N ALA A 117 -6.59 -6.95 19.42
CA ALA A 117 -5.58 -6.20 18.71
C ALA A 117 -5.09 -6.93 17.46
N HIS A 118 -4.67 -6.15 16.47
CA HIS A 118 -3.98 -6.67 15.29
C HIS A 118 -2.70 -5.88 15.06
N ARG A 119 -1.65 -6.51 14.53
CA ARG A 119 -0.45 -5.78 14.12
C ARG A 119 -0.76 -4.76 13.02
N ALA A 120 -0.23 -3.56 13.17
CA ALA A 120 -0.38 -2.48 12.17
C ALA A 120 0.18 -2.88 10.80
N SER A 121 1.27 -3.66 10.78
CA SER A 121 1.87 -4.18 9.54
C SER A 121 0.90 -4.96 8.66
N SER A 122 -0.17 -5.54 9.23
CA SER A 122 -1.20 -6.27 8.47
C SER A 122 -2.08 -5.39 7.60
N PHE A 123 -2.07 -4.07 7.86
CA PHE A 123 -2.76 -3.02 7.10
C PHE A 123 -1.86 -2.36 6.05
N CYS A 124 -0.61 -2.81 5.88
CA CYS A 124 0.31 -2.31 4.86
C CYS A 124 0.15 -3.09 3.54
N ASP A 125 0.60 -2.50 2.43
CA ASP A 125 0.68 -3.14 1.10
C ASP A 125 -0.64 -3.75 0.59
N ARG A 126 -1.79 -3.23 1.05
CA ARG A 126 -3.10 -3.70 0.56
C ARG A 126 -3.49 -2.96 -0.71
N ASN A 127 -4.28 -3.62 -1.54
CA ASN A 127 -4.87 -2.97 -2.71
C ASN A 127 -5.81 -1.84 -2.28
N ARG A 128 -5.89 -0.77 -3.07
CA ARG A 128 -6.69 0.43 -2.74
C ARG A 128 -8.15 0.12 -2.36
N ASN A 129 -8.79 -0.76 -3.12
CA ASN A 129 -10.17 -1.18 -2.88
C ASN A 129 -10.39 -1.83 -1.51
N TRP A 130 -9.34 -2.33 -0.87
CA TRP A 130 -9.43 -2.88 0.49
C TRP A 130 -9.68 -1.79 1.53
N TYR A 131 -9.17 -0.58 1.32
CA TYR A 131 -9.37 0.55 2.24
C TYR A 131 -10.74 1.22 2.08
N ASP A 132 -11.46 0.93 0.98
CA ASP A 132 -12.84 1.36 0.77
C ASP A 132 -13.85 0.50 1.56
N LEU A 133 -13.40 -0.66 2.07
CA LEU A 133 -14.20 -1.53 2.93
C LEU A 133 -14.41 -0.91 4.30
N SER A 134 -15.50 -1.29 4.97
CA SER A 134 -15.66 -0.96 6.39
C SER A 134 -14.58 -1.63 7.24
N PHE A 135 -14.24 -1.05 8.41
CA PHE A 135 -13.24 -1.65 9.31
C PHE A 135 -13.56 -3.09 9.70
N LYS A 136 -14.85 -3.42 9.84
CA LYS A 136 -15.25 -4.78 10.14
C LYS A 136 -14.90 -5.74 9.00
N GLU A 137 -15.21 -5.37 7.76
CA GLU A 137 -14.86 -6.15 6.57
C GLU A 137 -13.34 -6.24 6.38
N GLN A 138 -12.61 -5.16 6.65
CA GLN A 138 -11.13 -5.18 6.66
C GLN A 138 -10.61 -6.21 7.66
N LEU A 139 -11.15 -6.23 8.89
CA LEU A 139 -10.78 -7.21 9.92
C LEU A 139 -11.21 -8.64 9.56
N GLU A 140 -12.36 -8.83 8.89
CA GLU A 140 -12.77 -10.14 8.37
C GLU A 140 -11.78 -10.68 7.32
N ASN A 141 -11.25 -9.79 6.45
CA ASN A 141 -10.16 -10.12 5.52
C ASN A 141 -8.83 -10.43 6.25
N LEU A 142 -8.71 -10.06 7.52
CA LEU A 142 -7.60 -10.40 8.42
C LEU A 142 -7.96 -11.60 9.32
N CYS A 143 -8.91 -12.45 8.90
CA CYS A 143 -9.32 -13.66 9.60
C CYS A 143 -9.99 -13.41 10.97
N TRP A 144 -10.64 -12.27 11.15
CA TRP A 144 -11.56 -12.06 12.26
C TRP A 144 -12.95 -12.59 11.89
N GLU A 145 -13.61 -13.25 12.84
CA GLU A 145 -14.96 -13.75 12.67
C GLU A 145 -15.91 -13.02 13.62
N PHE A 146 -16.96 -12.42 13.07
CA PHE A 146 -18.02 -11.78 13.84
C PHE A 146 -19.30 -12.63 13.83
N ASP A 147 -20.09 -12.55 14.89
CA ASP A 147 -21.41 -13.16 14.94
C ASP A 147 -22.44 -12.35 14.14
N LYS A 148 -23.65 -12.91 14.03
CA LYS A 148 -24.78 -12.27 13.33
C LYS A 148 -25.21 -10.92 13.91
N ASN A 149 -24.79 -10.59 15.13
CA ASN A 149 -25.07 -9.30 15.78
C ASN A 149 -23.90 -8.32 15.62
N GLY A 150 -22.86 -8.70 14.87
CA GLY A 150 -21.67 -7.87 14.64
C GLY A 150 -20.64 -7.91 15.77
N LYS A 151 -20.78 -8.81 16.74
CA LYS A 151 -19.84 -8.95 17.85
C LYS A 151 -18.75 -9.96 17.52
N LEU A 152 -17.53 -9.68 17.91
CA LEU A 152 -16.39 -10.56 17.68
C LEU A 152 -16.60 -11.93 18.34
N LYS A 153 -16.43 -12.98 17.54
CA LYS A 153 -16.54 -14.39 17.92
C LYS A 153 -15.18 -15.03 18.04
N LYS A 154 -14.28 -14.75 17.10
CA LYS A 154 -12.93 -15.32 17.03
C LYS A 154 -12.00 -14.38 16.26
N THR A 155 -10.73 -14.41 16.62
CA THR A 155 -9.64 -13.79 15.85
C THR A 155 -8.55 -14.82 15.67
N GLN A 156 -7.81 -14.76 14.57
CA GLN A 156 -6.45 -15.30 14.57
C GLN A 156 -5.57 -14.28 15.26
N TRP A 157 -4.99 -14.68 16.39
CA TRP A 157 -4.04 -13.88 17.13
C TRP A 157 -2.73 -14.65 17.25
#